data_AF-A0A1S3ZQ99-F1
#
_entry.id   AF-A0A1S3ZQ99-F1
#
_cell.length_a   1.000
_cell.length_b   1.000
_cell.length_c   1.000
_cell.angle_alpha   90.00
_cell.angle_beta   90.00
_cell.angle_gamma   90.00
#
_symmetry.space_group_name_H-M   'P 1'
#
loop_
_entity.id
_entity.type
_entity.pdbx_description
1 polymer ?
#
loop_
_entity_poly.entity_id
_entity_poly.type
_entity_poly.pdbx_seq_one_letter_code
_entity_poly.pdbx_strand_id
1 'polypeptide(L)'
;MEENGSRVSEACEGGGSNDSIPNTECLNPDEAPKKRKVMQLRSDAWNHFEKYDDPSGAKRAKCDLTSADWDNVRTMVKFLETFYFLTLRVSGSIYVTSNVYFVQICELDLILKEWMEHEDASLKEMAKKIKEKFVKYWGEPEKMNNMIIIASILDPSNKLDYVPFAIVRMFGEKEGEKLILEVKNYINSLFDYYVKKISKGSTSASSGNTTTTVTGYGSFLKRGTMRTKLKFEKYKEVTGGLGAKSELDRYLAEDIEPETDEFKILKWWKINEPRFSILAEMARNVLVIPISSVASECAFSTGGHILDSFRSSLTPKLVQSLICLQDWLRSEPIPIKVEEDLEYLEQLKLGNYFIFCIYYITNSLLNTDA
;
A
#
# COMPACT_ATOMS: atom_id res chain seq x y z
N MET A 1 2.83 57.56 -22.20
CA MET A 1 2.16 57.88 -20.92
C MET A 1 1.03 56.88 -20.82
N GLU A 2 1.38 55.67 -20.35
CA GLU A 2 1.11 55.18 -18.98
C GLU A 2 -0.38 54.79 -18.86
N GLU A 3 -0.77 53.57 -18.51
CA GLU A 3 -0.34 52.81 -17.33
C GLU A 3 -0.44 51.29 -17.50
N ASN A 4 0.44 50.61 -16.76
CA ASN A 4 0.63 49.16 -16.66
C ASN A 4 -0.47 48.45 -15.87
N GLY A 5 -0.79 47.22 -16.26
CA GLY A 5 -1.64 46.30 -15.49
C GLY A 5 -1.31 44.83 -15.75
N SER A 6 -0.09 44.40 -15.40
CA SER A 6 0.28 42.97 -15.41
C SER A 6 -0.02 42.32 -14.07
N ARG A 7 -1.06 41.48 -14.05
CA ARG A 7 -1.39 40.54 -12.98
C ARG A 7 -0.51 39.30 -13.17
N VAL A 8 0.51 39.16 -12.34
CA VAL A 8 1.37 37.96 -12.28
C VAL A 8 0.64 36.89 -11.46
N SER A 9 0.40 35.73 -12.06
CA SER A 9 0.01 34.51 -11.37
C SER A 9 1.26 33.78 -10.87
N GLU A 10 1.41 33.70 -9.55
CA GLU A 10 2.37 32.84 -8.84
C GLU A 10 2.08 31.35 -9.11
N ALA A 11 3.14 30.62 -9.47
CA ALA A 11 3.19 29.17 -9.33
C ALA A 11 3.82 28.86 -7.97
N CYS A 12 2.99 28.41 -7.03
CA CYS A 12 3.46 27.80 -5.78
C CYS A 12 3.89 26.36 -6.04
N GLU A 13 5.19 26.09 -6.00
CA GLU A 13 5.71 24.76 -5.68
C GLU A 13 5.78 24.62 -4.16
N GLY A 14 4.88 23.81 -3.59
CA GLY A 14 4.91 23.39 -2.20
C GLY A 14 5.27 21.91 -2.13
N GLY A 15 6.50 21.60 -1.72
CA GLY A 15 6.93 20.29 -1.26
C GLY A 15 7.61 20.46 0.09
N GLY A 16 6.91 20.09 1.17
CA GLY A 16 7.47 20.09 2.51
C GLY A 16 8.27 18.82 2.79
N SER A 17 9.34 18.96 3.57
CA SER A 17 9.57 18.07 4.70
C SER A 17 10.48 18.74 5.74
N ASN A 18 9.91 18.85 6.95
CA ASN A 18 10.47 19.00 8.28
C ASN A 18 11.95 19.38 8.43
N ASP A 19 12.19 20.57 8.99
CA ASP A 19 13.13 20.71 10.09
C ASP A 19 12.73 21.90 10.99
N SER A 20 12.52 21.57 12.26
CA SER A 20 12.75 22.37 13.48
C SER A 20 12.71 23.89 13.37
N ILE A 21 11.78 24.52 14.09
CA ILE A 21 11.85 25.95 14.44
C ILE A 21 13.08 26.17 15.34
N PRO A 22 13.93 27.16 15.03
CA PRO A 22 14.41 28.03 16.09
C PRO A 22 14.23 29.51 15.74
N ASN A 23 13.62 30.21 16.70
CA ASN A 23 13.84 31.59 17.09
C ASN A 23 14.04 32.67 16.01
N THR A 24 13.08 33.61 16.05
CA THR A 24 13.22 35.04 15.74
C THR A 24 14.65 35.57 15.91
N GLU A 25 15.33 35.80 14.79
CA GLU A 25 16.45 36.74 14.71
C GLU A 25 16.12 37.80 13.65
N CYS A 26 16.28 39.05 14.08
CA CYS A 26 15.96 40.26 13.32
C CYS A 26 16.78 40.36 12.03
N LEU A 27 16.11 40.71 10.93
CA LEU A 27 16.73 40.95 9.62
C LEU A 27 17.73 42.13 9.68
N ASN A 28 18.98 41.86 9.31
CA ASN A 28 20.00 42.88 9.05
C ASN A 28 19.76 43.51 7.66
N PRO A 29 19.74 44.85 7.49
CA PRO A 29 19.35 45.48 6.22
C PRO A 29 20.42 45.47 5.10
N ASP A 30 21.63 44.95 5.33
CA ASP A 30 22.78 45.12 4.43
C ASP A 30 23.20 43.87 3.62
N GLU A 31 22.35 42.84 3.50
CA GLU A 31 22.64 41.73 2.56
C GLU A 31 22.30 42.11 1.11
N ALA A 32 23.34 42.32 0.30
CA ALA A 32 23.25 42.45 -1.16
C ALA A 32 22.41 41.32 -1.80
N PRO A 33 21.70 41.57 -2.93
CA PRO A 33 20.79 40.60 -3.50
C PRO A 33 21.54 39.30 -3.85
N LYS A 34 21.20 38.22 -3.14
CA LYS A 34 21.73 36.88 -3.40
C LYS A 34 21.47 36.54 -4.86
N LYS A 35 22.52 36.53 -5.68
CA LYS A 35 22.47 36.13 -7.09
C LYS A 35 21.80 34.76 -7.16
N ARG A 36 20.66 34.65 -7.86
CA ARG A 36 20.04 33.35 -8.17
C ARG A 36 21.12 32.45 -8.76
N LYS A 37 21.32 31.26 -8.16
CA LYS A 37 22.22 30.25 -8.73
C LYS A 37 21.79 30.00 -10.18
N VAL A 38 22.76 30.03 -11.09
CA VAL A 38 22.52 29.69 -12.50
C VAL A 38 21.98 28.26 -12.52
N MET A 39 20.72 28.12 -12.97
CA MET A 39 20.07 26.82 -13.05
C MET A 39 20.80 26.00 -14.13
N GLN A 40 21.51 24.95 -13.70
CA GLN A 40 22.13 24.04 -14.66
C GLN A 40 21.03 23.35 -15.46
N LEU A 41 21.24 23.19 -16.77
CA LEU A 41 20.32 22.44 -17.62
C LEU A 41 20.17 21.02 -17.04
N ARG A 42 18.92 20.61 -16.79
CA ARG A 42 18.61 19.31 -16.17
C ARG A 42 18.90 18.12 -17.08
N SER A 43 19.08 18.38 -18.39
CA SER A 43 19.39 17.40 -19.42
C SER A 43 19.82 18.10 -20.72
N ASP A 44 20.68 17.47 -21.52
CA ASP A 44 21.04 17.91 -22.87
C ASP A 44 19.89 17.78 -23.88
N ALA A 45 18.77 17.14 -23.50
CA ALA A 45 17.57 17.01 -24.33
C ALA A 45 17.03 18.38 -24.80
N TRP A 46 17.22 19.43 -24.01
CA TRP A 46 16.81 20.79 -24.36
C TRP A 46 17.60 21.39 -25.53
N ASN A 47 18.73 20.80 -25.91
CA ASN A 47 19.52 21.21 -27.07
C ASN A 47 18.88 20.79 -28.40
N HIS A 48 17.93 19.85 -28.38
CA HIS A 48 17.18 19.41 -29.57
C HIS A 48 15.96 20.28 -29.88
N PHE A 49 15.67 21.28 -29.04
CA PHE A 49 14.57 22.20 -29.25
C PHE A 49 15.05 23.51 -29.88
N GLU A 50 14.52 23.82 -31.06
CA GLU A 50 14.69 25.10 -31.71
C GLU A 50 13.76 26.14 -31.05
N LYS A 51 14.34 27.19 -30.48
CA LYS A 51 13.59 28.26 -29.81
C LYS A 51 13.20 29.33 -30.82
N TYR A 52 11.95 29.77 -30.80
CA TYR A 52 11.44 30.84 -31.67
C TYR A 52 10.45 31.72 -30.91
N ASP A 53 10.34 32.98 -31.31
CA ASP A 53 9.29 33.87 -30.81
C ASP A 53 8.06 33.72 -31.72
N ASP A 54 6.89 33.44 -31.13
CA ASP A 54 5.66 33.41 -31.88
C ASP A 54 5.19 34.83 -32.25
N PRO A 55 4.21 35.00 -33.16
CA PRO A 55 3.72 36.32 -33.56
C PRO A 55 3.14 37.16 -32.41
N SER A 56 2.86 36.57 -31.24
CA SER A 56 2.42 37.28 -30.03
C SER A 56 3.58 37.73 -29.14
N GLY A 57 4.83 37.45 -29.53
CA GLY A 57 6.05 37.73 -28.77
C GLY A 57 6.33 36.71 -27.66
N ALA A 58 5.61 35.59 -27.63
CA ALA A 58 5.85 34.54 -26.65
C ALA A 58 6.97 33.62 -27.12
N LYS A 59 7.92 33.33 -26.21
CA LYS A 59 9.00 32.38 -26.45
C LYS A 59 8.45 30.96 -26.52
N ARG A 60 8.58 30.34 -27.68
CA ARG A 60 8.20 28.96 -27.97
C ARG A 60 9.43 28.12 -28.28
N ALA A 61 9.22 26.82 -28.30
CA ALA A 61 10.21 25.83 -28.68
C ALA A 61 9.56 24.81 -29.62
N LYS A 62 10.26 24.44 -30.69
CA LYS A 62 9.87 23.39 -31.64
C LYS A 62 10.90 22.28 -31.58
N CYS A 63 10.46 21.04 -31.59
CA CYS A 63 11.32 19.87 -31.75
C CYS A 63 10.80 19.08 -32.94
N ASP A 64 11.66 18.80 -33.90
CA ASP A 64 11.33 17.97 -35.04
C ASP A 64 11.63 16.51 -34.69
N LEU A 65 10.61 15.79 -34.22
CA LEU A 65 10.71 14.39 -33.86
C LEU A 65 11.00 13.55 -35.12
N THR A 66 12.09 12.81 -35.08
CA THR A 66 12.51 11.90 -36.15
C THR A 66 11.79 10.56 -36.02
N SER A 67 11.85 9.73 -37.07
CA SER A 67 11.34 8.35 -37.00
C SER A 67 12.03 7.55 -35.89
N ALA A 68 13.34 7.77 -35.68
CA ALA A 68 14.12 7.14 -34.63
C ALA A 68 13.64 7.52 -33.22
N ASP A 69 13.20 8.78 -33.01
CA ASP A 69 12.63 9.21 -31.74
C ASP A 69 11.33 8.46 -31.43
N TRP A 70 10.50 8.25 -32.45
CA TRP A 70 9.27 7.45 -32.30
C TRP A 70 9.54 5.97 -32.05
N ASP A 71 10.61 5.41 -32.64
CA ASP A 71 11.08 4.06 -32.31
C ASP A 71 11.53 3.96 -30.85
N ASN A 72 12.29 4.96 -30.36
CA ASN A 72 12.69 5.04 -28.96
C ASN A 72 11.49 5.13 -28.01
N VAL A 73 10.49 5.95 -28.33
CA VAL A 73 9.24 6.07 -27.55
C VAL A 73 8.52 4.73 -27.50
N ARG A 74 8.39 4.01 -28.63
CA ARG A 74 7.76 2.69 -28.66
C ARG A 74 8.49 1.68 -27.77
N THR A 75 9.82 1.66 -27.79
CA THR A 75 10.60 0.80 -26.89
C THR A 75 10.42 1.19 -25.42
N MET A 76 10.37 2.49 -25.13
CA MET A 76 10.15 2.99 -23.77
C MET A 76 8.74 2.63 -23.25
N VAL A 77 7.70 2.70 -24.09
CA VAL A 77 6.34 2.31 -23.70
C VAL A 77 6.29 0.84 -23.30
N LYS A 78 6.87 -0.07 -24.12
CA LYS A 78 6.93 -1.51 -23.79
C LYS A 78 7.65 -1.77 -22.46
N PHE A 79 8.73 -1.03 -22.23
CA PHE A 79 9.50 -1.12 -20.99
C PHE A 79 8.67 -0.65 -19.79
N LEU A 80 8.02 0.52 -19.88
CA LEU A 80 7.22 1.10 -18.80
C LEU A 80 5.92 0.34 -18.53
N GLU A 81 5.33 -0.27 -19.55
CA GLU A 81 4.10 -1.08 -19.43
C GLU A 81 4.28 -2.20 -18.40
N THR A 82 5.45 -2.84 -18.37
CA THR A 82 5.74 -3.89 -17.40
C THR A 82 5.75 -3.35 -15.96
N PHE A 83 6.39 -2.19 -15.74
CA PHE A 83 6.36 -1.54 -14.43
C PHE A 83 4.97 -1.07 -14.04
N TYR A 84 4.18 -0.59 -15.00
CA TYR A 84 2.79 -0.21 -14.77
C TYR A 84 1.99 -1.39 -14.19
N PHE A 85 2.08 -2.57 -14.81
CA PHE A 85 1.37 -3.76 -14.30
C PHE A 85 1.88 -4.21 -12.93
N LEU A 86 3.20 -4.21 -12.69
CA LEU A 86 3.76 -4.53 -11.37
C LEU A 86 3.28 -3.53 -10.31
N THR A 87 3.31 -2.23 -10.62
CA THR A 87 2.84 -1.17 -9.72
C THR A 87 1.35 -1.30 -9.43
N LEU A 88 0.53 -1.63 -10.43
CA LEU A 88 -0.91 -1.82 -10.26
C LEU A 88 -1.22 -2.96 -9.28
N ARG A 89 -0.49 -4.08 -9.36
CA ARG A 89 -0.63 -5.23 -8.45
C ARG A 89 -0.24 -4.91 -7.00
N VAL A 90 0.72 -4.03 -6.78
CA VAL A 90 1.18 -3.66 -5.42
C VAL A 90 0.47 -2.44 -4.83
N SER A 91 -0.26 -1.68 -5.65
CA SER A 91 -0.95 -0.44 -5.25
C SER A 91 -2.42 -0.67 -4.89
N GLY A 92 -2.89 -1.91 -4.87
CA GLY A 92 -4.24 -2.25 -4.45
C GLY A 92 -4.55 -1.83 -3.02
N SER A 93 -5.75 -1.30 -2.80
CA SER A 93 -6.26 -0.91 -1.48
C SER A 93 -7.41 -1.79 -0.97
N ILE A 94 -8.07 -2.52 -1.87
CA ILE A 94 -9.27 -3.33 -1.59
C ILE A 94 -8.98 -4.84 -1.48
N TYR A 95 -7.72 -5.23 -1.65
CA TYR A 95 -7.24 -6.60 -1.50
C TYR A 95 -5.89 -6.60 -0.77
N VAL A 96 -5.48 -7.77 -0.28
CA VAL A 96 -4.21 -7.94 0.42
C VAL A 96 -3.07 -7.83 -0.58
N THR A 97 -2.14 -6.91 -0.33
CA THR A 97 -0.97 -6.70 -1.18
C THR A 97 0.33 -7.26 -0.58
N SER A 98 0.40 -7.43 0.74
CA SER A 98 1.63 -7.83 1.43
C SER A 98 2.15 -9.20 1.01
N ASN A 99 1.28 -10.19 0.81
CA ASN A 99 1.63 -11.53 0.36
C ASN A 99 2.24 -11.55 -1.05
N VAL A 100 1.78 -10.66 -1.94
CA VAL A 100 2.25 -10.62 -3.33
C VAL A 100 3.54 -9.82 -3.50
N TYR A 101 3.93 -8.98 -2.54
CA TYR A 101 5.03 -8.03 -2.74
C TYR A 101 6.38 -8.70 -3.00
N PHE A 102 6.72 -9.73 -2.21
CA PHE A 102 7.95 -10.50 -2.43
C PHE A 102 7.96 -11.13 -3.82
N VAL A 103 6.83 -11.72 -4.24
CA VAL A 103 6.65 -12.32 -5.57
C VAL A 103 6.90 -11.27 -6.65
N GLN A 104 6.37 -10.04 -6.51
CA GLN A 104 6.59 -8.97 -7.49
C GLN A 104 8.05 -8.48 -7.50
N ILE A 105 8.75 -8.46 -6.36
CA ILE A 105 10.19 -8.14 -6.30
C ILE A 105 11.01 -9.19 -7.04
N CYS A 106 10.72 -10.47 -6.82
CA CYS A 106 11.37 -11.57 -7.52
C CYS A 106 11.06 -11.56 -9.02
N GLU A 107 9.81 -11.29 -9.41
CA GLU A 107 9.42 -11.16 -10.81
C GLU A 107 10.17 -10.02 -11.50
N LEU A 108 10.28 -8.86 -10.84
CA LEU A 108 11.04 -7.73 -11.36
C LEU A 108 12.53 -8.07 -11.50
N ASP A 109 13.12 -8.81 -10.55
CA ASP A 109 14.50 -9.28 -10.63
C ASP A 109 14.74 -10.12 -11.90
N LEU A 110 13.80 -11.01 -12.23
CA LEU A 110 13.83 -11.89 -13.40
C LEU A 110 13.69 -11.11 -14.70
N ILE A 111 12.67 -10.27 -14.81
CA ILE A 111 12.44 -9.42 -16.00
C ILE A 111 13.67 -8.57 -16.30
N LEU A 112 14.27 -7.95 -15.27
CA LEU A 112 15.47 -7.14 -15.45
C LEU A 112 16.67 -7.99 -15.92
N LYS A 113 16.85 -9.21 -15.39
CA LYS A 113 17.90 -10.13 -15.84
C LYS A 113 17.71 -10.52 -17.31
N GLU A 114 16.48 -10.79 -17.73
CA GLU A 114 16.17 -11.10 -19.13
C GLU A 114 16.44 -9.90 -20.06
N TRP A 115 16.01 -8.71 -19.66
CA TRP A 115 16.23 -7.50 -20.45
C TRP A 115 17.70 -7.09 -20.54
N MET A 116 18.51 -7.39 -19.52
CA MET A 116 19.96 -7.18 -19.56
C MET A 116 20.67 -8.05 -20.61
N GLU A 117 20.05 -9.16 -21.03
CA GLU A 117 20.59 -10.04 -22.07
C GLU A 117 19.90 -9.83 -23.45
N HIS A 118 18.92 -8.94 -23.53
CA HIS A 118 18.13 -8.69 -24.74
C HIS A 118 18.96 -8.19 -25.94
N GLU A 119 18.49 -8.40 -27.17
CA GLU A 119 19.20 -8.00 -28.39
C GLU A 119 19.21 -6.47 -28.59
N ASP A 120 18.11 -5.79 -28.24
CA ASP A 120 18.00 -4.34 -28.26
C ASP A 120 18.95 -3.69 -27.23
N ALA A 121 19.97 -2.98 -27.74
CA ALA A 121 20.98 -2.32 -26.94
C ALA A 121 20.42 -1.21 -26.03
N SER A 122 19.39 -0.50 -26.48
CA SER A 122 18.75 0.55 -25.70
C SER A 122 17.97 -0.04 -24.53
N LEU A 123 17.23 -1.12 -24.76
CA LEU A 123 16.51 -1.85 -23.71
C LEU A 123 17.48 -2.42 -22.67
N LYS A 124 18.57 -3.04 -23.14
CA LYS A 124 19.64 -3.58 -22.30
C LYS A 124 20.26 -2.54 -21.38
N GLU A 125 20.56 -1.36 -21.92
CA GLU A 125 21.16 -0.26 -21.16
C GLU A 125 20.18 0.32 -20.13
N MET A 126 18.89 0.45 -20.47
CA MET A 126 17.86 0.84 -19.52
C MET A 126 17.71 -0.18 -18.38
N ALA A 127 17.68 -1.48 -18.71
CA ALA A 127 17.58 -2.55 -17.74
C ALA A 127 18.75 -2.54 -16.75
N LYS A 128 19.99 -2.35 -17.22
CA LYS A 128 21.18 -2.21 -16.37
C LYS A 128 21.04 -1.06 -15.36
N LYS A 129 20.65 0.12 -15.82
CA LYS A 129 20.45 1.30 -14.95
C LYS A 129 19.35 1.08 -13.91
N ILE A 130 18.26 0.42 -14.27
CA ILE A 130 17.22 0.06 -13.29
C ILE A 130 17.71 -1.03 -12.36
N LYS A 131 18.49 -2.00 -12.84
CA LYS A 131 19.07 -3.06 -12.02
C LYS A 131 19.98 -2.51 -10.93
N GLU A 132 20.79 -1.49 -11.24
CA GLU A 132 21.61 -0.80 -10.24
C GLU A 132 20.75 -0.23 -9.10
N LYS A 133 19.62 0.41 -9.43
CA LYS A 133 18.67 0.90 -8.43
C LYS A 133 18.02 -0.27 -7.68
N PHE A 134 17.62 -1.33 -8.38
CA PHE A 134 17.05 -2.53 -7.75
C PHE A 134 18.01 -3.11 -6.70
N VAL A 135 19.27 -3.32 -7.06
CA VAL A 135 20.31 -3.85 -6.16
C VAL A 135 20.53 -2.94 -4.96
N LYS A 136 20.46 -1.61 -5.14
CA LYS A 136 20.55 -0.65 -4.03
C LYS A 136 19.47 -0.86 -2.96
N TYR A 137 18.25 -1.25 -3.36
CA TYR A 137 17.13 -1.42 -2.43
C TYR A 137 16.94 -2.87 -1.95
N TRP A 138 17.15 -3.86 -2.83
CA TRP A 138 16.85 -5.27 -2.57
C TRP A 138 17.99 -6.24 -2.87
N GLY A 139 19.18 -5.76 -3.25
CA GLY A 139 20.31 -6.61 -3.64
C GLY A 139 21.09 -7.22 -2.47
N GLU A 140 20.93 -6.67 -1.26
CA GLU A 140 21.52 -7.22 -0.05
C GLU A 140 20.43 -7.90 0.79
N PRO A 141 20.43 -9.24 0.93
CA PRO A 141 19.47 -9.99 1.72
C PRO A 141 19.24 -9.43 3.13
N GLU A 142 20.33 -9.04 3.79
CA GLU A 142 20.34 -8.56 5.19
C GLU A 142 19.61 -7.23 5.38
N LYS A 143 19.46 -6.43 4.30
CA LYS A 143 18.73 -5.15 4.33
C LYS A 143 17.24 -5.33 4.05
N MET A 144 16.83 -6.49 3.56
CA MET A 144 15.43 -6.74 3.22
C MET A 144 14.61 -6.95 4.50
N ASN A 145 13.47 -6.27 4.59
CA ASN A 145 12.57 -6.46 5.71
C ASN A 145 11.96 -7.88 5.64
N ASN A 146 12.33 -8.74 6.60
CA ASN A 146 11.83 -10.11 6.71
C ASN A 146 10.30 -10.20 6.66
N MET A 147 9.56 -9.19 7.14
CA MET A 147 8.09 -9.19 7.08
C MET A 147 7.54 -9.31 5.66
N ILE A 148 8.26 -8.81 4.64
CA ILE A 148 7.89 -8.97 3.23
C ILE A 148 7.86 -10.45 2.84
N ILE A 149 8.86 -11.21 3.29
CA ILE A 149 8.99 -12.64 3.00
C ILE A 149 8.01 -13.45 3.86
N ILE A 150 7.84 -13.07 5.12
CA ILE A 150 6.89 -13.72 6.05
C ILE A 150 5.46 -13.61 5.53
N ALA A 151 5.06 -12.46 4.97
CA ALA A 151 3.75 -12.30 4.36
C ALA A 151 3.51 -13.31 3.23
N SER A 152 4.53 -13.59 2.40
CA SER A 152 4.45 -14.61 1.35
C SER A 152 4.47 -16.03 1.90
N ILE A 153 5.17 -16.32 3.01
CA ILE A 153 5.09 -17.65 3.66
C ILE A 153 3.68 -17.90 4.23
N LEU A 154 3.03 -16.86 4.73
CA LEU A 154 1.64 -16.90 5.20
C LEU A 154 0.61 -16.93 4.06
N ASP A 155 1.06 -16.92 2.82
CA ASP A 155 0.24 -17.26 1.67
C ASP A 155 0.22 -18.79 1.47
N PRO A 156 -0.96 -19.44 1.60
CA PRO A 156 -1.09 -20.87 1.40
C PRO A 156 -0.67 -21.35 0.01
N SER A 157 -0.65 -20.47 -1.01
CA SER A 157 -0.24 -20.82 -2.37
C SER A 157 1.28 -20.79 -2.58
N ASN A 158 2.03 -20.15 -1.66
CA ASN A 158 3.49 -20.01 -1.77
C ASN A 158 4.24 -20.85 -0.73
N LYS A 159 3.94 -20.64 0.56
CA LYS A 159 4.57 -21.29 1.73
C LYS A 159 6.11 -21.38 1.63
N LEU A 160 6.70 -22.43 2.19
CA LEU A 160 8.13 -22.73 2.10
C LEU A 160 8.49 -23.58 0.87
N ASP A 161 7.58 -23.69 -0.09
CA ASP A 161 7.80 -24.34 -1.38
C ASP A 161 8.33 -23.30 -2.38
N TYR A 162 7.58 -22.21 -2.57
CA TYR A 162 7.97 -21.11 -3.46
C TYR A 162 9.07 -20.23 -2.88
N VAL A 163 8.96 -19.83 -1.60
CA VAL A 163 9.82 -18.78 -1.03
C VAL A 163 11.31 -19.14 -1.06
N PRO A 164 11.75 -20.35 -0.62
CA PRO A 164 13.16 -20.73 -0.71
C PRO A 164 13.67 -20.80 -2.15
N PHE A 165 12.86 -21.30 -3.09
CA PHE A 165 13.19 -21.32 -4.51
C PHE A 165 13.44 -19.90 -5.04
N ALA A 166 12.54 -18.96 -4.74
CA ALA A 166 12.65 -17.56 -5.18
C ALA A 166 13.86 -16.86 -4.56
N ILE A 167 14.13 -17.08 -3.26
CA ILE A 167 15.31 -16.52 -2.56
C ILE A 167 16.61 -16.98 -3.24
N VAL A 168 16.79 -18.29 -3.45
CA VAL A 168 18.01 -18.83 -4.06
C VAL A 168 18.17 -18.33 -5.50
N ARG A 169 17.08 -18.21 -6.26
CA ARG A 169 17.12 -17.67 -7.63
C ARG A 169 17.52 -16.19 -7.67
N MET A 170 17.10 -15.41 -6.67
CA MET A 170 17.39 -13.98 -6.60
C MET A 170 18.83 -13.70 -6.14
N PHE A 171 19.27 -14.37 -5.07
CA PHE A 171 20.53 -14.07 -4.37
C PHE A 171 21.65 -15.09 -4.57
N GLY A 172 21.37 -16.22 -5.22
CA GLY A 172 22.29 -17.36 -5.31
C GLY A 172 22.20 -18.29 -4.10
N GLU A 173 22.80 -19.46 -4.22
CA GLU A 173 22.67 -20.57 -3.25
C GLU A 173 23.23 -20.19 -1.86
N LYS A 174 24.47 -19.70 -1.80
CA LYS A 174 25.15 -19.40 -0.53
C LYS A 174 24.43 -18.33 0.31
N GLU A 175 24.15 -17.17 -0.28
CA GLU A 175 23.47 -16.07 0.43
C GLU A 175 21.98 -16.37 0.61
N GLY A 176 21.37 -17.09 -0.35
CA GLY A 176 20.00 -17.53 -0.26
C GLY A 176 19.74 -18.49 0.89
N GLU A 177 20.59 -19.49 1.10
CA GLU A 177 20.48 -20.43 2.23
C GLU A 177 20.58 -19.72 3.59
N LYS A 178 21.47 -18.73 3.69
CA LYS A 178 21.61 -17.88 4.88
C LYS A 178 20.30 -17.13 5.17
N LEU A 179 19.74 -16.47 4.16
CA LEU A 179 18.46 -15.75 4.29
C LEU A 179 17.29 -16.69 4.61
N ILE A 180 17.24 -17.88 3.99
CA ILE A 180 16.20 -18.88 4.28
C ILE A 180 16.24 -19.30 5.75
N LEU A 181 17.43 -19.54 6.31
CA LEU A 181 17.59 -19.89 7.71
C LEU A 181 17.14 -18.73 8.63
N GLU A 182 17.52 -17.51 8.29
CA GLU A 182 17.12 -16.31 9.03
C GLU A 182 15.58 -16.15 9.04
N VAL A 183 14.94 -16.23 7.89
CA VAL A 183 13.48 -16.12 7.75
C VAL A 183 12.77 -17.23 8.52
N LYS A 184 13.28 -18.47 8.47
CA LYS A 184 12.76 -19.60 9.28
C LYS A 184 12.87 -19.31 10.78
N ASN A 185 13.99 -18.78 11.24
CA ASN A 185 14.14 -18.41 12.66
C ASN A 185 13.19 -17.26 13.05
N TYR A 186 13.00 -16.30 12.15
CA TYR A 186 12.11 -15.17 12.36
C TYR A 186 10.64 -15.61 12.47
N ILE A 187 10.13 -16.44 11.55
CA ILE A 187 8.73 -16.91 11.61
C ILE A 187 8.46 -17.73 12.86
N ASN A 188 9.40 -18.58 13.27
CA ASN A 188 9.28 -19.35 14.52
C ASN A 188 9.23 -18.43 15.74
N SER A 189 10.12 -17.43 15.80
CA SER A 189 10.15 -16.44 16.89
C SER A 189 8.87 -15.60 16.95
N LEU A 190 8.35 -15.21 15.78
CA LEU A 190 7.08 -14.49 15.68
C LEU A 190 5.91 -15.37 16.13
N PHE A 191 5.86 -16.63 15.71
CA PHE A 191 4.86 -17.58 16.15
C PHE A 191 4.89 -17.77 17.68
N ASP A 192 6.07 -17.97 18.28
CA ASP A 192 6.26 -18.08 19.73
C ASP A 192 5.75 -16.84 20.48
N TYR A 193 5.93 -15.64 19.90
CA TYR A 193 5.36 -14.41 20.45
C TYR A 193 3.83 -14.48 20.50
N TYR A 194 3.16 -14.94 19.44
CA TYR A 194 1.70 -15.08 19.42
C TYR A 194 1.22 -16.17 20.39
N VAL A 195 1.93 -17.29 20.50
CA VAL A 195 1.66 -18.34 21.50
C VAL A 195 1.67 -17.73 22.92
N LYS A 196 2.71 -16.97 23.26
CA LYS A 196 2.84 -16.29 24.56
C LYS A 196 1.76 -15.25 24.79
N LYS A 197 1.43 -14.45 23.77
CA LYS A 197 0.38 -13.41 23.82
C LYS A 197 -0.98 -14.00 24.17
N ILE A 198 -1.37 -15.08 23.49
CA ILE A 198 -2.65 -15.77 23.71
C ILE A 198 -2.70 -16.45 25.08
N SER A 199 -1.59 -17.05 25.51
CA SER A 199 -1.47 -17.68 26.83
C SER A 199 -1.71 -16.70 27.98
N LYS A 200 -1.21 -15.46 27.86
CA LYS A 200 -1.41 -14.39 28.86
C LYS A 200 -2.84 -13.81 28.86
N GLY A 201 -3.53 -13.82 27.71
CA GLY A 201 -4.91 -13.35 27.60
C GLY A 201 -5.94 -14.29 28.24
N SER A 202 -5.58 -15.55 28.48
CA SER A 202 -6.48 -16.56 29.05
C SER A 202 -6.58 -16.52 30.59
N THR A 203 -5.67 -15.81 31.27
CA THR A 203 -5.56 -15.78 32.74
C THR A 203 -6.35 -14.66 33.43
N SER A 204 -7.00 -13.76 32.70
CA SER A 204 -7.67 -12.57 33.29
C SER A 204 -9.19 -12.69 33.49
N ALA A 205 -9.76 -13.90 33.46
CA ALA A 205 -11.19 -14.12 33.70
C ALA A 205 -11.44 -15.05 34.89
N SER A 206 -11.00 -14.64 36.09
CA SER A 206 -11.49 -15.19 37.36
C SER A 206 -11.13 -14.26 38.52
N SER A 207 -12.00 -13.31 38.84
CA SER A 207 -12.54 -13.13 40.20
C SER A 207 -13.49 -11.94 40.21
N GLY A 208 -14.77 -12.21 40.42
CA GLY A 208 -15.83 -11.21 40.46
C GLY A 208 -17.12 -11.89 40.90
N ASN A 209 -17.14 -12.36 42.14
CA ASN A 209 -18.38 -12.80 42.77
C ASN A 209 -19.28 -11.58 42.96
N THR A 210 -20.36 -11.49 42.19
CA THR A 210 -21.50 -10.65 42.57
C THR A 210 -22.74 -11.51 42.54
N THR A 211 -23.19 -11.88 43.74
CA THR A 211 -24.47 -12.50 44.01
C THR A 211 -25.56 -11.52 43.62
N THR A 212 -26.38 -11.86 42.63
CA THR A 212 -27.67 -11.17 42.40
C THR A 212 -28.67 -12.22 41.94
N THR A 213 -29.46 -12.69 42.91
CA THR A 213 -30.73 -13.35 42.68
C THR A 213 -31.74 -12.29 42.22
N VAL A 214 -32.33 -12.44 41.02
CA VAL A 214 -33.79 -12.30 40.78
C VAL A 214 -34.14 -13.04 39.47
N THR A 215 -35.23 -13.78 39.60
CA THR A 215 -36.02 -14.63 38.71
C THR A 215 -36.27 -14.17 37.27
N GLY A 216 -36.28 -15.14 36.34
CA GLY A 216 -36.85 -15.02 35.00
C GLY A 216 -36.73 -16.32 34.21
N TYR A 217 -37.75 -17.18 34.29
CA TYR A 217 -37.86 -18.41 33.50
C TYR A 217 -38.10 -18.07 32.02
N GLY A 218 -37.18 -18.45 31.14
CA GLY A 218 -37.37 -18.37 29.69
C GLY A 218 -36.09 -18.64 28.91
N SER A 219 -36.04 -19.77 28.23
CA SER A 219 -35.00 -20.15 27.24
C SER A 219 -33.59 -20.51 27.79
N PHE A 220 -33.53 -21.53 28.64
CA PHE A 220 -32.28 -22.22 29.00
C PHE A 220 -31.79 -23.27 27.97
N LEU A 221 -32.46 -23.40 26.82
CA LEU A 221 -32.18 -24.44 25.82
C LEU A 221 -31.75 -23.84 24.47
N LYS A 222 -30.56 -23.20 24.47
CA LYS A 222 -29.72 -22.97 23.26
C LYS A 222 -28.32 -22.45 23.57
N ARG A 223 -27.92 -22.37 24.85
CA ARG A 223 -26.54 -22.06 25.28
C ARG A 223 -25.73 -23.37 25.40
N GLY A 224 -25.91 -24.26 24.43
CA GLY A 224 -25.36 -25.61 24.43
C GLY A 224 -23.94 -25.62 23.91
N THR A 225 -23.01 -25.81 24.85
CA THR A 225 -21.80 -26.63 24.67
C THR A 225 -20.70 -26.03 23.79
N MET A 226 -19.43 -26.22 24.21
CA MET A 226 -18.17 -25.97 23.46
C MET A 226 -17.33 -24.74 23.85
N ARG A 227 -17.75 -23.82 24.73
CA ARG A 227 -16.79 -22.80 25.24
C ARG A 227 -15.62 -23.44 25.99
N THR A 228 -15.90 -24.47 26.80
CA THR A 228 -14.88 -25.20 27.57
C THR A 228 -14.06 -26.12 26.66
N LYS A 229 -14.67 -26.71 25.62
CA LYS A 229 -13.96 -27.57 24.65
C LYS A 229 -13.01 -26.77 23.74
N LEU A 230 -13.46 -25.61 23.23
CA LEU A 230 -12.60 -24.68 22.49
C LEU A 230 -11.46 -24.12 23.34
N LYS A 231 -11.73 -23.81 24.62
CA LYS A 231 -10.69 -23.43 25.58
C LYS A 231 -9.73 -24.58 25.89
N PHE A 232 -10.21 -25.82 25.91
CA PHE A 232 -9.40 -27.02 26.13
C PHE A 232 -8.53 -27.38 24.92
N GLU A 233 -9.04 -27.23 23.70
CA GLU A 233 -8.25 -27.38 22.45
C GLU A 233 -7.11 -26.34 22.42
N LYS A 234 -7.41 -25.07 22.69
CA LYS A 234 -6.38 -24.02 22.86
C LYS A 234 -5.41 -24.29 24.01
N TYR A 235 -5.89 -24.86 25.12
CA TYR A 235 -5.04 -25.23 26.26
C TYR A 235 -4.10 -26.38 25.90
N LYS A 236 -4.57 -27.38 25.15
CA LYS A 236 -3.77 -28.52 24.68
C LYS A 236 -2.65 -28.10 23.72
N GLU A 237 -2.88 -27.06 22.93
CA GLU A 237 -1.86 -26.43 22.07
C GLU A 237 -0.80 -25.67 22.88
N VAL A 238 -1.21 -24.94 23.94
CA VAL A 238 -0.28 -24.21 24.83
C VAL A 238 0.51 -25.15 25.75
N THR A 239 -0.07 -26.27 26.18
CA THR A 239 0.57 -27.20 27.12
C THR A 239 1.44 -28.26 26.46
N GLY A 240 1.46 -28.35 25.13
CA GLY A 240 2.38 -29.19 24.37
C GLY A 240 2.30 -30.66 24.79
N GLY A 241 1.40 -31.43 24.18
CA GLY A 241 1.54 -32.89 24.23
C GLY A 241 2.90 -33.27 23.65
N LEU A 242 3.77 -33.90 24.45
CA LEU A 242 5.08 -34.41 24.04
C LEU A 242 4.95 -35.21 22.73
N GLY A 243 5.26 -34.59 21.58
CA GLY A 243 5.17 -35.18 20.25
C GLY A 243 4.15 -34.57 19.27
N ALA A 244 3.35 -33.57 19.65
CA ALA A 244 2.47 -32.86 18.71
C ALA A 244 3.26 -31.78 17.94
N LYS A 245 3.31 -31.88 16.60
CA LYS A 245 3.84 -30.83 15.72
C LYS A 245 3.15 -29.50 16.02
N SER A 246 3.89 -28.38 15.99
CA SER A 246 3.30 -27.06 16.20
C SER A 246 2.29 -26.73 15.10
N GLU A 247 1.42 -25.76 15.36
CA GLU A 247 0.48 -25.26 14.36
C GLU A 247 1.21 -24.78 13.08
N LEU A 248 2.34 -24.07 13.26
CA LEU A 248 3.24 -23.64 12.19
C LEU A 248 3.79 -24.82 11.40
N ASP A 249 4.32 -25.84 12.08
CA ASP A 249 4.87 -27.03 11.41
C ASP A 249 3.80 -27.76 10.57
N ARG A 250 2.56 -27.81 11.06
CA ARG A 250 1.46 -28.44 10.32
C ARG A 250 1.07 -27.62 9.10
N TYR A 251 0.95 -26.29 9.23
CA TYR A 251 0.66 -25.41 8.10
C TYR A 251 1.70 -25.53 6.99
N LEU A 252 2.98 -25.52 7.36
CA LEU A 252 4.11 -25.61 6.44
C LEU A 252 4.26 -27.00 5.79
N ALA A 253 3.69 -28.04 6.39
CA ALA A 253 3.73 -29.41 5.86
C ALA A 253 2.50 -29.77 5.00
N GLU A 254 1.46 -28.93 4.99
CA GLU A 254 0.31 -29.12 4.11
C GLU A 254 0.65 -28.65 2.69
N ASP A 255 0.09 -29.31 1.68
CA ASP A 255 0.27 -28.94 0.27
C ASP A 255 -0.10 -27.47 0.01
N ILE A 256 0.52 -26.88 -1.00
CA ILE A 256 0.16 -25.52 -1.44
C ILE A 256 -1.26 -25.48 -2.02
N GLU A 257 -1.95 -24.38 -1.78
CA GLU A 257 -3.25 -24.14 -2.40
C GLU A 257 -3.08 -23.70 -3.85
N PRO A 258 -3.98 -24.09 -4.77
CA PRO A 258 -3.90 -23.66 -6.15
C PRO A 258 -4.21 -22.17 -6.28
N GLU A 259 -3.38 -21.45 -7.04
CA GLU A 259 -3.62 -20.06 -7.38
C GLU A 259 -4.80 -19.99 -8.38
N THR A 260 -5.91 -19.40 -7.93
CA THR A 260 -7.11 -19.18 -8.74
C THR A 260 -7.55 -17.73 -8.60
N ASP A 261 -8.17 -17.16 -9.63
CA ASP A 261 -8.62 -15.75 -9.62
C ASP A 261 -9.64 -15.45 -8.49
N GLU A 262 -10.30 -16.49 -7.98
CA GLU A 262 -11.26 -16.39 -6.87
C GLU A 262 -10.62 -16.57 -5.48
N PHE A 263 -9.33 -16.88 -5.41
CA PHE A 263 -8.63 -17.12 -4.16
C PHE A 263 -8.53 -15.84 -3.32
N LYS A 264 -9.15 -15.88 -2.13
CA LYS A 264 -9.10 -14.76 -1.17
C LYS A 264 -8.37 -15.21 0.09
N ILE A 265 -7.10 -14.84 0.21
CA ILE A 265 -6.21 -15.25 1.31
C ILE A 265 -6.80 -15.00 2.71
N LEU A 266 -7.43 -13.84 2.98
CA LEU A 266 -8.06 -13.58 4.28
C LEU A 266 -9.29 -14.45 4.54
N LYS A 267 -10.03 -14.81 3.48
CA LYS A 267 -11.16 -15.73 3.58
C LYS A 267 -10.66 -17.15 3.88
N TRP A 268 -9.55 -17.57 3.25
CA TRP A 268 -8.91 -18.85 3.54
C TRP A 268 -8.47 -18.95 5.00
N TRP A 269 -7.78 -17.91 5.52
CA TRP A 269 -7.36 -17.86 6.93
C TRP A 269 -8.55 -17.86 7.89
N LYS A 270 -9.65 -17.18 7.54
CA LYS A 270 -10.89 -17.19 8.33
C LYS A 270 -11.55 -18.57 8.38
N ILE A 271 -11.59 -19.28 7.25
CA ILE A 271 -12.17 -20.64 7.19
C ILE A 271 -11.32 -21.63 7.97
N ASN A 272 -9.99 -21.51 7.89
CA ASN A 272 -9.06 -22.43 8.54
C ASN A 272 -8.68 -22.03 9.98
N GLU A 273 -9.18 -20.92 10.52
CA GLU A 273 -8.94 -20.47 11.90
C GLU A 273 -9.18 -21.55 12.98
N PRO A 274 -10.19 -22.44 12.90
CA PRO A 274 -10.36 -23.51 13.88
C PRO A 274 -9.21 -24.53 13.88
N ARG A 275 -8.53 -24.70 12.74
CA ARG A 275 -7.33 -25.54 12.61
C ARG A 275 -6.10 -24.74 13.00
N PHE A 276 -6.03 -23.48 12.60
CA PHE A 276 -4.85 -22.65 12.70
C PHE A 276 -5.15 -21.37 13.48
N SER A 277 -5.43 -21.50 14.78
CA SER A 277 -5.97 -20.37 15.54
C SER A 277 -4.93 -19.28 15.82
N ILE A 278 -3.67 -19.66 16.04
CA ILE A 278 -2.57 -18.74 16.34
C ILE A 278 -2.04 -18.09 15.05
N LEU A 279 -1.85 -18.89 14.00
CA LEU A 279 -1.44 -18.42 12.68
C LEU A 279 -2.53 -17.58 12.02
N ALA A 280 -3.82 -17.90 12.18
CA ALA A 280 -4.87 -17.04 11.64
C ALA A 280 -4.83 -15.65 12.31
N GLU A 281 -4.53 -15.57 13.60
CA GLU A 281 -4.29 -14.26 14.24
C GLU A 281 -3.04 -13.58 13.66
N MET A 282 -1.92 -14.30 13.55
CA MET A 282 -0.69 -13.76 13.00
C MET A 282 -0.86 -13.27 11.56
N ALA A 283 -1.44 -14.09 10.69
CA ALA A 283 -1.73 -13.79 9.30
C ALA A 283 -2.64 -12.57 9.16
N ARG A 284 -3.69 -12.42 9.95
CA ARG A 284 -4.52 -11.19 9.92
C ARG A 284 -3.71 -9.92 10.20
N ASN A 285 -2.77 -9.97 11.15
CA ASN A 285 -1.95 -8.81 11.52
C ASN A 285 -0.83 -8.53 10.50
N VAL A 286 -0.21 -9.57 9.93
CA VAL A 286 0.85 -9.42 8.92
C VAL A 286 0.25 -9.01 7.58
N LEU A 287 -0.82 -9.67 7.15
CA LEU A 287 -1.36 -9.51 5.81
C LEU A 287 -2.04 -8.15 5.63
N VAL A 288 -2.61 -7.57 6.68
CA VAL A 288 -3.28 -6.25 6.60
C VAL A 288 -2.31 -5.09 6.40
N ILE A 289 -0.99 -5.31 6.49
CA ILE A 289 0.01 -4.26 6.27
C ILE A 289 -0.03 -3.85 4.79
N PRO A 290 -0.42 -2.61 4.45
CA PRO A 290 -0.34 -2.13 3.08
C PRO A 290 1.14 -1.95 2.71
N ILE A 291 1.51 -2.36 1.51
CA ILE A 291 2.90 -2.21 1.02
C ILE A 291 3.14 -0.87 0.33
N SER A 292 2.05 -0.20 -0.07
CA SER A 292 2.08 1.06 -0.79
C SER A 292 1.35 2.13 0.01
N SER A 293 1.89 3.35 -0.03
CA SER A 293 1.24 4.55 0.50
C SER A 293 0.09 5.05 -0.40
N VAL A 294 -0.13 4.45 -1.58
CA VAL A 294 -1.13 4.91 -2.55
C VAL A 294 -2.52 5.08 -1.92
N ALA A 295 -2.98 4.16 -1.07
CA ALA A 295 -4.26 4.31 -0.39
C ALA A 295 -4.32 5.59 0.49
N SER A 296 -3.25 5.88 1.21
CA SER A 296 -3.13 7.10 2.01
C SER A 296 -2.98 8.36 1.14
N GLU A 297 -2.22 8.29 0.05
CA GLU A 297 -2.05 9.39 -0.91
C GLU A 297 -3.35 9.73 -1.63
N CYS A 298 -4.18 8.74 -1.97
CA CYS A 298 -5.53 8.93 -2.49
C CYS A 298 -6.44 9.63 -1.46
N ALA A 299 -6.36 9.24 -0.18
CA ALA A 299 -7.09 9.92 0.90
C ALA A 299 -6.64 11.39 1.06
N PHE A 300 -5.34 11.67 0.98
CA PHE A 300 -4.81 13.04 1.04
C PHE A 300 -5.14 13.88 -0.20
N SER A 301 -5.10 13.28 -1.38
CA SER A 301 -5.49 13.94 -2.63
C SER A 301 -6.98 14.33 -2.60
N THR A 302 -7.83 13.44 -2.09
CA THR A 302 -9.24 13.73 -1.83
C THR A 302 -9.39 14.84 -0.78
N GLY A 303 -8.56 14.82 0.27
CA GLY A 303 -8.48 15.88 1.28
C GLY A 303 -8.18 17.26 0.69
N GLY A 304 -7.30 17.35 -0.32
CA GLY A 304 -7.02 18.59 -1.07
C GLY A 304 -8.23 19.14 -1.83
N HIS A 305 -9.17 18.28 -2.24
CA HIS A 305 -10.44 18.72 -2.84
C HIS A 305 -11.49 19.14 -1.79
N ILE A 306 -11.44 18.58 -0.57
CA ILE A 306 -12.26 19.00 0.56
C ILE A 306 -11.76 20.35 1.12
N LEU A 307 -10.44 20.55 1.10
CA LEU A 307 -9.72 21.74 1.52
C LEU A 307 -9.27 22.55 0.30
N ASP A 308 -10.22 23.14 -0.42
CA ASP A 308 -9.84 24.18 -1.39
C ASP A 308 -9.50 25.51 -0.66
N SER A 309 -8.88 26.45 -1.37
CA SER A 309 -8.50 27.76 -0.84
C SER A 309 -9.67 28.61 -0.32
N PHE A 310 -10.92 28.26 -0.66
CA PHE A 310 -12.17 28.88 -0.21
C PHE A 310 -12.84 28.13 0.95
N ARG A 311 -12.40 26.90 1.30
CA ARG A 311 -12.94 26.03 2.36
C ARG A 311 -11.96 25.75 3.50
N SER A 312 -10.97 26.63 3.69
CA SER A 312 -9.95 26.59 4.74
C SER A 312 -10.47 26.75 6.19
N SER A 313 -11.79 26.89 6.39
CA SER A 313 -12.40 27.08 7.73
C SER A 313 -12.70 25.77 8.49
N LEU A 314 -12.42 24.59 7.91
CA LEU A 314 -12.64 23.31 8.58
C LEU A 314 -11.54 23.03 9.60
N THR A 315 -11.92 22.58 10.79
CA THR A 315 -10.94 22.11 11.78
C THR A 315 -10.34 20.76 11.33
N PRO A 316 -9.08 20.45 11.69
CA PRO A 316 -8.46 19.17 11.37
C PRO A 316 -9.30 17.95 11.77
N LYS A 317 -9.98 18.02 12.92
CA LYS A 317 -10.87 16.96 13.42
C LYS A 317 -12.09 16.72 12.52
N LEU A 318 -12.68 17.79 11.98
CA LEU A 318 -13.81 17.69 11.07
C LEU A 318 -13.37 17.14 9.70
N VAL A 319 -12.20 17.57 9.19
CA VAL A 319 -11.60 17.02 7.96
C VAL A 319 -11.37 15.52 8.10
N GLN A 320 -10.74 15.08 9.19
CA GLN A 320 -10.53 13.66 9.47
C GLN A 320 -11.88 12.90 9.51
N SER A 321 -12.88 13.46 10.19
CA SER A 321 -14.19 12.82 10.32
C SER A 321 -14.90 12.68 8.96
N LEU A 322 -14.79 13.68 8.08
CA LEU A 322 -15.36 13.65 6.74
C LEU A 322 -14.67 12.63 5.84
N ILE A 323 -13.33 12.57 5.87
CA ILE A 323 -12.55 11.58 5.10
C ILE A 323 -12.89 10.16 5.56
N CYS A 324 -12.89 9.90 6.87
CA CYS A 324 -13.25 8.59 7.41
C CYS A 324 -14.71 8.21 7.09
N LEU A 325 -15.66 9.14 7.22
CA LEU A 325 -17.06 8.88 6.90
C LEU A 325 -17.25 8.57 5.41
N GLN A 326 -16.57 9.30 4.53
CA GLN A 326 -16.59 9.04 3.10
C GLN A 326 -16.06 7.65 2.77
N ASP A 327 -14.94 7.25 3.37
CA ASP A 327 -14.37 5.90 3.19
C ASP A 327 -15.32 4.80 3.69
N TRP A 328 -15.92 4.97 4.87
CA TRP A 328 -16.87 4.00 5.42
C TRP A 328 -18.15 3.87 4.58
N LEU A 329 -18.68 4.98 4.07
CA LEU A 329 -19.87 4.97 3.21
C LEU A 329 -19.60 4.34 1.83
N ARG A 330 -18.34 4.38 1.36
CA ARG A 330 -17.90 3.78 0.10
C ARG A 330 -17.67 2.26 0.17
N SER A 331 -18.04 1.57 1.25
CA SER A 331 -17.82 0.11 1.45
C SER A 331 -18.48 -0.85 0.43
N GLU A 332 -18.99 -0.37 -0.70
CA GLU A 332 -19.21 -1.20 -1.89
C GLU A 332 -17.86 -1.42 -2.59
N PRO A 333 -17.51 -2.63 -3.03
CA PRO A 333 -16.18 -2.98 -3.53
C PRO A 333 -15.98 -2.43 -4.96
N ILE A 334 -15.87 -1.11 -5.11
CA ILE A 334 -15.41 -0.49 -6.35
C ILE A 334 -13.89 -0.38 -6.25
N PRO A 335 -13.13 -1.02 -7.14
CA PRO A 335 -11.68 -0.84 -7.20
C PRO A 335 -11.35 0.64 -7.35
N ILE A 336 -10.43 1.15 -6.53
CA ILE A 336 -9.76 2.44 -6.75
C ILE A 336 -8.91 2.27 -8.01
N LYS A 337 -9.53 2.45 -9.17
CA LYS A 337 -8.83 2.57 -10.44
C LYS A 337 -8.38 4.02 -10.53
N VAL A 338 -7.07 4.24 -10.46
CA VAL A 338 -6.45 5.58 -10.51
C VAL A 338 -6.93 6.39 -11.73
N GLU A 339 -7.15 5.73 -12.88
CA GLU A 339 -7.77 6.32 -14.07
C GLU A 339 -9.27 6.66 -13.91
N GLU A 340 -10.08 5.74 -13.37
CA GLU A 340 -11.54 5.96 -13.22
C GLU A 340 -11.84 6.94 -12.08
N ASP A 341 -10.97 7.06 -11.07
CA ASP A 341 -11.13 8.06 -10.01
C ASP A 341 -10.96 9.48 -10.55
N LEU A 342 -10.12 9.72 -11.57
CA LEU A 342 -10.03 11.03 -12.21
C LEU A 342 -11.31 11.41 -12.98
N GLU A 343 -11.87 10.48 -13.76
CA GLU A 343 -13.15 10.66 -14.46
C GLU A 343 -14.34 10.73 -13.49
N TYR A 344 -14.39 9.89 -12.46
CA TYR A 344 -15.41 9.88 -11.41
C TYR A 344 -15.36 11.17 -10.57
N LEU A 345 -14.16 11.69 -10.28
CA LEU A 345 -13.96 12.99 -9.63
C LEU A 345 -14.31 14.16 -10.57
N GLU A 346 -14.14 14.04 -11.89
CA GLU A 346 -14.67 15.00 -12.86
C GLU A 346 -16.20 14.96 -12.96
N GLN A 347 -16.82 13.79 -12.89
CA GLN A 347 -18.28 13.65 -12.81
C GLN A 347 -18.84 14.24 -11.50
N LEU A 348 -18.09 14.15 -10.38
CA LEU A 348 -18.41 14.83 -9.13
C LEU A 348 -18.29 16.37 -9.21
N LYS A 349 -17.41 16.90 -10.08
CA LYS A 349 -17.35 18.34 -10.40
C LYS A 349 -18.56 18.80 -11.23
N LEU A 350 -19.16 17.90 -12.02
CA LEU A 350 -20.36 18.14 -12.82
C LEU A 350 -21.67 17.93 -12.03
N GLY A 351 -21.80 18.60 -10.88
CA GLY A 351 -23.04 19.16 -10.29
C GLY A 351 -24.35 18.34 -10.14
N ASN A 352 -24.51 17.15 -10.70
CA ASN A 352 -25.84 16.54 -10.90
C ASN A 352 -26.29 15.57 -9.80
N TYR A 353 -25.42 15.24 -8.83
CA TYR A 353 -25.83 14.44 -7.66
C TYR A 353 -26.12 15.27 -6.41
N PHE A 354 -25.61 16.50 -6.31
CA PHE A 354 -25.90 17.36 -5.15
C PHE A 354 -27.38 17.80 -5.12
N ILE A 355 -27.97 18.03 -6.30
CA ILE A 355 -29.41 18.30 -6.44
C ILE A 355 -30.23 17.04 -6.15
N PHE A 356 -29.76 15.85 -6.53
CA PHE A 356 -30.46 14.59 -6.26
C PHE A 356 -30.47 14.26 -4.75
N CYS A 357 -29.35 14.47 -4.06
CA CYS A 357 -29.27 14.28 -2.61
C CYS A 357 -30.09 15.31 -1.82
N ILE A 358 -30.14 16.58 -2.26
CA ILE A 358 -31.02 17.58 -1.65
C ILE A 358 -32.49 17.24 -1.91
N TYR A 359 -32.86 16.86 -3.13
CA TYR A 359 -34.24 16.49 -3.49
C TYR A 359 -34.73 15.24 -2.73
N TYR A 360 -33.85 14.25 -2.51
CA TYR A 360 -34.19 13.05 -1.75
C TYR A 360 -34.30 13.33 -0.24
N ILE A 361 -33.43 14.20 0.31
CA ILE A 361 -33.48 14.58 1.73
C ILE A 361 -34.68 15.51 2.03
N THR A 362 -35.02 16.44 1.14
CA THR A 362 -36.17 17.34 1.35
C THR A 362 -37.51 16.64 1.18
N ASN A 363 -37.64 15.67 0.25
CA ASN A 363 -38.89 14.91 0.10
C ASN A 363 -39.09 13.84 1.18
N SER A 364 -38.01 13.30 1.77
CA SER A 364 -38.12 12.33 2.87
C SER A 364 -38.44 13.00 4.23
N LEU A 365 -38.16 14.30 4.37
CA LEU A 365 -38.44 15.07 5.59
C LEU A 365 -39.79 15.82 5.57
N LEU A 366 -40.50 15.85 4.44
CA LEU A 366 -41.81 16.53 4.30
C LEU A 366 -43.00 15.57 4.20
N ASN A 367 -42.81 14.25 4.26
CA ASN A 367 -43.87 13.24 4.16
C ASN A 367 -44.03 12.39 5.43
N THR A 368 -43.80 12.99 6.59
CA THR A 368 -44.30 12.47 7.87
C THR A 368 -45.16 13.54 8.51
N ASP A 369 -46.37 13.72 7.99
CA ASP A 369 -47.57 14.20 8.69
C ASP A 369 -48.78 14.15 7.74
N ALA A 370 -49.44 12.98 7.68
CA ALA A 370 -50.87 12.76 7.50
C ALA A 370 -51.18 11.25 7.50
#